data_AF-A0AAV7ADW8-F1
#
_entry.id   AF-A0AAV7ADW8-F1
#
_cell.length_a   1.000
_cell.length_b   1.000
_cell.length_c   1.000
_cell.angle_alpha   90.00
_cell.angle_beta   90.00
_cell.angle_gamma   90.00
#
_symmetry.space_group_name_H-M   'P 1'
#
loop_
_entity.id
_entity.type
_entity.pdbx_description
1 polymer ?
#
loop_
_entity_poly.entity_id
_entity_poly.type
_entity_poly.pdbx_seq_one_letter_code
_entity_poly.pdbx_strand_id
1 'polypeptide(L)'
;MDNTFKKITTVMVPGLDNEVDKTASVVLSNWKQQIKIKKKLIEHTKKHEALFHHVEIENAKESVIEKDKQKLLGKLKKSAEFLTKTDENYYQENLNGQSARLKWESVLENCYKNIQDLEKERIQILSHILTLYNQHVSNYGQTLTACQNQIDQAIKSIDVEKDIQTFMEETTIFTQDNKSEFLLLDYYEEDTPLLWWNRRINSINEKLTRCSMTLESNERPRR
;
A
#
# COMPACT_ATOMS: atom_id res chain seq x y z
N MET A 1 10.95 4.42 7.74
CA MET A 1 9.58 4.05 8.18
C MET A 1 9.58 2.95 9.25
N ASP A 2 10.68 2.71 9.98
CA ASP A 2 10.95 1.35 10.53
C ASP A 2 10.96 1.25 12.08
N ASN A 3 11.04 2.35 12.83
CA ASN A 3 11.11 2.29 14.29
C ASN A 3 9.76 2.52 15.01
N THR A 4 8.88 3.36 14.45
CA THR A 4 7.59 3.68 15.09
C THR A 4 6.61 2.52 14.96
N PHE A 5 6.49 1.94 13.77
CA PHE A 5 5.59 0.82 13.50
C PHE A 5 5.98 -0.42 14.31
N LYS A 6 7.28 -0.75 14.34
CA LYS A 6 7.82 -1.88 15.12
C LYS A 6 7.62 -1.70 16.63
N LYS A 7 7.72 -0.47 17.14
CA LYS A 7 7.45 -0.14 18.54
C LYS A 7 5.97 -0.26 18.90
N ILE A 8 5.07 0.12 17.99
CA ILE A 8 3.62 -0.04 18.15
C ILE A 8 3.25 -1.53 18.23
N THR A 9 3.67 -2.36 17.28
CA THR A 9 3.27 -3.78 17.21
C THR A 9 3.94 -4.64 18.28
N THR A 10 5.18 -4.34 18.67
CA THR A 10 5.98 -5.21 19.56
C THR A 10 5.82 -4.85 21.05
N VAL A 11 5.51 -3.60 21.37
CA VAL A 11 5.52 -3.10 22.77
C VAL A 11 4.15 -2.61 23.22
N MET A 12 3.39 -1.95 22.33
CA MET A 12 2.16 -1.28 22.74
C MET A 12 0.97 -2.26 22.85
N VAL A 13 0.77 -3.13 21.85
CA VAL A 13 -0.32 -4.12 21.86
C VAL A 13 -0.19 -5.12 23.02
N PRO A 14 0.98 -5.76 23.24
CA PRO A 14 1.13 -6.70 24.36
C PRO A 14 1.06 -6.02 25.74
N GLY A 15 1.44 -4.74 25.83
CA GLY A 15 1.35 -3.96 27.07
C GLY A 15 -0.09 -3.64 27.46
N LEU A 16 -0.92 -3.29 26.48
CA LEU A 16 -2.34 -3.01 26.63
C LEU A 16 -3.13 -4.26 27.05
N ASP A 17 -2.91 -5.39 26.37
CA ASP A 17 -3.56 -6.66 26.69
C ASP A 17 -3.23 -7.12 28.13
N ASN A 18 -1.97 -6.98 28.53
CA ASN A 18 -1.52 -7.36 29.88
C ASN A 18 -2.21 -6.55 30.99
N GLU A 19 -2.50 -5.26 30.76
CA GLU A 19 -3.19 -4.43 31.76
C GLU A 19 -4.68 -4.79 31.89
N VAL A 20 -5.34 -5.05 30.76
CA VAL A 20 -6.72 -5.56 30.72
C VAL A 20 -6.81 -6.92 31.43
N ASP A 21 -5.91 -7.84 31.13
CA ASP A 21 -5.89 -9.18 31.75
C ASP A 21 -5.66 -9.13 33.26
N LYS A 22 -4.71 -8.29 33.70
CA LYS A 22 -4.45 -8.06 35.12
C LYS A 22 -5.69 -7.55 35.85
N THR A 23 -6.36 -6.55 35.30
CA THR A 23 -7.57 -5.99 35.93
C THR A 23 -8.76 -6.95 35.87
N ALA A 24 -8.92 -7.71 34.79
CA ALA A 24 -9.92 -8.77 34.67
C ALA A 24 -9.72 -9.87 35.72
N SER A 25 -8.47 -10.25 36.01
CA SER A 25 -8.15 -11.26 37.03
C SER A 25 -8.63 -10.85 38.44
N VAL A 26 -8.59 -9.55 38.76
CA VAL A 26 -9.08 -9.01 40.03
C VAL A 26 -10.59 -9.11 40.11
N VAL A 27 -11.31 -8.76 39.04
CA VAL A 27 -12.77 -8.91 38.94
C VAL A 27 -13.18 -10.36 39.15
N LEU A 28 -12.52 -11.30 38.47
CA LEU A 28 -12.79 -12.73 38.60
C LEU A 28 -12.50 -13.26 40.01
N SER A 29 -11.42 -12.79 40.64
CA SER A 29 -11.08 -13.16 42.01
C SER A 29 -12.14 -12.67 43.00
N ASN A 30 -12.55 -11.40 42.92
CA ASN A 30 -13.59 -10.86 43.77
C ASN A 30 -14.94 -11.56 43.55
N TRP A 31 -15.33 -11.83 42.30
CA TRP A 31 -16.56 -12.58 42.00
C TRP A 31 -16.58 -13.98 42.65
N LYS A 32 -15.45 -14.69 42.65
CA LYS A 32 -15.31 -15.97 43.36
C LYS A 32 -15.50 -15.79 44.88
N GLN A 33 -14.98 -14.72 45.47
CA GLN A 33 -15.19 -14.43 46.91
C GLN A 33 -16.64 -14.08 47.22
N GLN A 34 -17.30 -13.25 46.41
CA GLN A 34 -18.72 -12.93 46.55
C GLN A 34 -19.60 -14.19 46.55
N ILE A 35 -19.38 -15.10 45.61
CA ILE A 35 -20.11 -16.39 45.55
C ILE A 35 -19.89 -17.19 46.84
N LYS A 36 -18.64 -17.24 47.33
CA LYS A 36 -18.28 -17.97 48.55
C LYS A 36 -18.96 -17.40 49.79
N ILE A 37 -18.96 -16.08 49.96
CA ILE A 37 -19.59 -15.42 51.11
C ILE A 37 -21.11 -15.51 51.01
N LYS A 38 -21.69 -15.31 49.83
CA LYS A 38 -23.13 -15.47 49.59
C LYS A 38 -23.62 -16.86 50.00
N LYS A 39 -22.89 -17.91 49.63
CA LYS A 39 -23.21 -19.29 50.05
C LYS A 39 -23.21 -19.44 51.58
N LYS A 40 -22.21 -18.88 52.28
CA LYS A 40 -22.15 -18.88 53.74
C LYS A 40 -23.31 -18.09 54.37
N LEU A 41 -23.64 -16.93 53.81
CA LEU A 41 -24.75 -16.10 54.28
C LEU A 41 -26.08 -16.86 54.19
N ILE A 42 -26.34 -17.53 53.06
CA ILE A 42 -27.52 -18.39 52.88
C ILE A 42 -27.56 -19.50 53.92
N GLU A 43 -26.43 -20.18 54.17
CA GLU A 43 -26.35 -21.24 55.18
C GLU A 43 -26.62 -20.72 56.59
N HIS A 44 -26.05 -19.57 56.97
CA HIS A 44 -26.29 -18.95 58.27
C HIS A 44 -27.73 -18.49 58.43
N THR A 45 -28.34 -17.95 57.37
CA THR A 45 -29.75 -17.55 57.36
C THR A 45 -30.66 -18.73 57.66
N LYS A 46 -30.50 -19.84 56.93
CA LYS A 46 -31.29 -21.07 57.15
C LYS A 46 -31.15 -21.62 58.57
N LYS A 47 -29.93 -21.63 59.12
CA LYS A 47 -29.68 -22.08 60.51
C LYS A 47 -30.31 -21.14 61.53
N HIS A 48 -30.27 -19.83 61.27
CA HIS A 48 -30.89 -18.83 62.14
C HIS A 48 -32.41 -18.98 62.18
N GLU A 49 -33.06 -19.09 61.01
CA GLU A 49 -34.51 -19.29 60.90
C GLU A 49 -34.97 -20.56 61.61
N ALA A 50 -34.26 -21.68 61.41
CA ALA A 50 -34.56 -22.93 62.11
C ALA A 50 -34.43 -22.80 63.63
N LEU A 51 -33.40 -22.10 64.12
CA LEU A 51 -33.23 -21.83 65.54
C LEU A 51 -34.33 -20.90 66.07
N PHE A 52 -34.68 -19.86 65.32
CA PHE A 52 -35.74 -18.92 65.66
C PHE A 52 -37.07 -19.64 65.89
N HIS A 53 -37.51 -20.46 64.92
CA HIS A 53 -38.72 -21.26 65.07
C HIS A 53 -38.66 -22.26 66.23
N HIS A 54 -37.50 -22.87 66.47
CA HIS A 54 -37.32 -23.75 67.63
C HIS A 54 -37.50 -22.98 68.95
N VAL A 55 -36.96 -21.77 69.06
CA VAL A 55 -37.15 -20.91 70.25
C VAL A 55 -38.61 -20.51 70.42
N GLU A 56 -39.33 -20.16 69.34
CA GLU A 56 -40.77 -19.84 69.40
C GLU A 56 -41.60 -21.02 69.95
N ILE A 57 -41.36 -22.23 69.44
CA ILE A 57 -42.07 -23.44 69.87
C ILE A 57 -41.78 -23.76 71.34
N GLU A 58 -40.51 -23.69 71.77
CA GLU A 58 -40.14 -23.97 73.16
C GLU A 58 -40.66 -22.90 74.13
N ASN A 59 -40.74 -21.64 73.71
CA ASN A 59 -41.31 -20.58 74.55
C ASN A 59 -42.82 -20.74 74.78
N ALA A 60 -43.55 -21.31 73.82
CA ALA A 60 -44.98 -21.58 73.93
C ALA A 60 -45.33 -22.75 74.87
N LYS A 61 -44.34 -23.57 75.28
CA LYS A 61 -44.54 -24.67 76.23
C LYS A 61 -44.42 -24.17 77.68
N GLU A 62 -45.42 -24.45 78.51
CA GLU A 62 -45.42 -24.12 79.95
C GLU A 62 -44.41 -24.93 80.76
N SER A 63 -43.93 -26.07 80.25
CA SER A 63 -43.07 -27.01 80.98
C SER A 63 -41.56 -26.74 80.88
N VAL A 64 -41.13 -25.67 80.21
CA VAL A 64 -39.70 -25.42 79.95
C VAL A 64 -39.07 -24.62 81.08
N ILE A 65 -37.93 -25.11 81.59
CA ILE A 65 -37.16 -24.49 82.66
C ILE A 65 -36.59 -23.14 82.18
N GLU A 66 -36.75 -22.09 82.98
CA GLU A 66 -36.31 -20.72 82.66
C GLU A 66 -34.84 -20.63 82.23
N LYS A 67 -33.97 -21.44 82.86
CA LYS A 67 -32.55 -21.55 82.52
C LYS A 67 -32.30 -22.04 81.08
N ASP A 68 -33.13 -22.95 80.58
CA ASP A 68 -33.03 -23.48 79.23
C ASP A 68 -33.54 -22.47 78.20
N LYS A 69 -34.61 -21.71 78.53
CA LYS A 69 -35.07 -20.58 77.72
C LYS A 69 -33.98 -19.52 77.54
N GLN A 70 -33.31 -19.13 78.63
CA GLN A 70 -32.19 -18.17 78.57
C GLN A 70 -31.04 -18.67 77.70
N LYS A 71 -30.70 -19.97 77.77
CA LYS A 71 -29.65 -20.57 76.94
C LYS A 71 -30.01 -20.54 75.44
N LEU A 72 -31.27 -20.81 75.11
CA LEU A 72 -31.78 -20.75 73.73
C LEU A 72 -31.76 -19.33 73.18
N LEU A 73 -32.22 -18.34 73.95
CA LEU A 73 -32.13 -16.92 73.58
C LEU A 73 -30.69 -16.46 73.36
N GLY A 74 -29.75 -16.92 74.20
CA GLY A 74 -28.32 -16.66 74.02
C GLY A 74 -27.76 -17.23 72.71
N LYS A 75 -28.18 -18.43 72.30
CA LYS A 75 -27.81 -18.99 70.98
C LYS A 75 -28.43 -18.19 69.84
N LEU A 76 -29.69 -17.78 69.97
CA LEU A 76 -30.39 -17.00 68.96
C LEU A 76 -29.72 -15.65 68.73
N LYS A 77 -29.37 -14.94 69.82
CA LYS A 77 -28.61 -13.69 69.77
C LYS A 77 -27.27 -13.85 69.06
N LYS A 78 -26.48 -14.85 69.42
CA LYS A 78 -25.20 -15.13 68.75
C LYS A 78 -25.39 -15.44 67.26
N SER A 79 -26.43 -16.21 66.92
CA SER A 79 -26.74 -16.50 65.52
C SER A 79 -27.09 -15.24 64.73
N ALA A 80 -27.83 -14.29 65.32
CA ALA A 80 -28.12 -13.00 64.70
C ALA A 80 -26.85 -12.17 64.50
N GLU A 81 -25.98 -12.09 65.51
CA GLU A 81 -24.68 -11.39 65.41
C GLU A 81 -23.80 -11.96 64.28
N PHE A 82 -23.74 -13.29 64.14
CA PHE A 82 -23.03 -13.95 63.03
C PHE A 82 -23.65 -13.62 61.66
N LEU A 83 -24.98 -13.54 61.60
CA LEU A 83 -25.69 -13.20 60.37
C LEU A 83 -25.37 -11.77 59.94
N THR A 84 -25.53 -10.79 60.84
CA THR A 84 -25.20 -9.38 60.59
C THR A 84 -23.75 -9.21 60.14
N LYS A 85 -22.80 -9.88 60.80
CA LYS A 85 -21.39 -9.83 60.41
C LYS A 85 -21.14 -10.42 59.02
N THR A 86 -21.80 -11.53 58.68
CA THR A 86 -21.61 -12.17 57.37
C THR A 86 -22.26 -11.37 56.25
N ASP A 87 -23.41 -10.74 56.53
CA ASP A 87 -24.11 -9.85 55.63
C ASP A 87 -23.28 -8.60 55.32
N GLU A 88 -22.71 -7.96 56.35
CA GLU A 88 -21.79 -6.83 56.18
C GLU A 88 -20.58 -7.21 55.34
N ASN A 89 -19.96 -8.38 55.59
CA ASN A 89 -18.86 -8.87 54.75
C ASN A 89 -19.27 -9.09 53.29
N TYR A 90 -20.51 -9.57 53.05
CA TYR A 90 -21.02 -9.74 51.70
C TYR A 90 -21.24 -8.39 51.02
N TYR A 91 -21.79 -7.42 51.73
CA TYR A 91 -21.97 -6.05 51.26
C TYR A 91 -20.63 -5.39 50.89
N GLN A 92 -19.62 -5.48 51.75
CA GLN A 92 -18.29 -4.94 51.46
C GLN A 92 -17.64 -5.60 50.23
N GLU A 93 -17.75 -6.92 50.07
CA GLU A 93 -17.25 -7.59 48.86
C GLU A 93 -18.01 -7.20 47.59
N ASN A 94 -19.29 -6.83 47.69
CA ASN A 94 -20.05 -6.28 46.57
C ASN A 94 -19.57 -4.89 46.18
N LEU A 95 -19.31 -4.00 47.16
CA LEU A 95 -18.71 -2.68 46.91
C LEU A 95 -17.32 -2.80 46.27
N ASN A 96 -16.47 -3.70 46.81
CA ASN A 96 -15.16 -3.99 46.24
C ASN A 96 -15.27 -4.49 44.79
N GLY A 97 -16.26 -5.34 44.52
CA GLY A 97 -16.53 -5.85 43.17
C GLY A 97 -16.98 -4.77 42.19
N GLN A 98 -17.84 -3.85 42.64
CA GLN A 98 -18.23 -2.71 41.83
C GLN A 98 -17.03 -1.84 41.48
N SER A 99 -16.18 -1.52 42.46
CA SER A 99 -14.96 -0.74 42.24
C SER A 99 -13.99 -1.44 41.28
N ALA A 100 -13.77 -2.75 41.46
CA ALA A 100 -12.93 -3.54 40.57
C ALA A 100 -13.47 -3.58 39.13
N ARG A 101 -14.80 -3.74 38.96
CA ARG A 101 -15.45 -3.73 37.64
C ARG A 101 -15.30 -2.39 36.94
N LEU A 102 -15.58 -1.28 37.63
CA LEU A 102 -15.44 0.07 37.07
C LEU A 102 -14.01 0.34 36.62
N LYS A 103 -13.02 -0.09 37.41
CA LYS A 103 -11.61 0.02 37.04
C LYS A 103 -11.29 -0.79 35.78
N TRP A 104 -11.75 -2.03 35.69
CA TRP A 104 -11.55 -2.88 34.51
C TRP A 104 -12.22 -2.28 33.27
N GLU A 105 -13.46 -1.79 33.39
CA GLU A 105 -14.19 -1.13 32.30
C GLU A 105 -13.44 0.10 31.78
N SER A 106 -12.92 0.94 32.68
CA SER A 106 -12.12 2.12 32.30
C SER A 106 -10.82 1.75 31.58
N VAL A 107 -10.09 0.74 32.07
CA VAL A 107 -8.87 0.24 31.40
C VAL A 107 -9.19 -0.33 30.02
N LEU A 108 -10.27 -1.11 29.92
CA LEU A 108 -10.73 -1.70 28.67
C LEU A 108 -11.13 -0.62 27.65
N GLU A 109 -11.89 0.39 28.06
CA GLU A 109 -12.29 1.51 27.20
C GLU A 109 -11.06 2.29 26.70
N ASN A 110 -10.12 2.58 27.58
CA ASN A 110 -8.87 3.26 27.20
C ASN A 110 -8.05 2.42 26.21
N CYS A 111 -8.00 1.10 26.41
CA CYS A 111 -7.35 0.18 25.48
C CYS A 111 -7.99 0.22 24.09
N TYR A 112 -9.33 0.13 24.01
CA TYR A 112 -10.04 0.22 22.74
C TYR A 112 -9.78 1.55 22.02
N LYS A 113 -9.79 2.66 22.75
CA LYS A 113 -9.52 3.98 22.18
C LYS A 113 -8.11 4.05 21.58
N ASN A 114 -7.11 3.56 22.29
CA ASN A 114 -5.73 3.53 21.79
C ASN A 114 -5.60 2.66 20.53
N ILE A 115 -6.22 1.48 20.51
CA ILE A 115 -6.22 0.60 19.33
C ILE A 115 -6.92 1.29 18.15
N GLN A 116 -8.04 1.96 18.39
CA GLN A 116 -8.78 2.69 17.36
C GLN A 116 -7.94 3.83 16.76
N ASP A 117 -7.24 4.60 17.59
CA ASP A 117 -6.37 5.69 17.13
C ASP A 117 -5.20 5.15 16.29
N LEU A 118 -4.56 4.05 16.71
CA LEU A 118 -3.52 3.38 15.94
C LEU A 118 -4.03 2.85 14.58
N GLU A 119 -5.23 2.27 14.56
CA GLU A 119 -5.85 1.79 13.32
C GLU A 119 -6.13 2.95 12.36
N LYS A 120 -6.60 4.08 12.90
CA LYS A 120 -6.84 5.30 12.12
C LYS A 120 -5.53 5.82 11.50
N GLU A 121 -4.45 5.88 12.27
CA GLU A 121 -3.12 6.26 11.75
C GLU A 121 -2.66 5.30 10.65
N ARG A 122 -2.84 3.99 10.83
CA ARG A 122 -2.49 3.00 9.81
C ARG A 122 -3.25 3.22 8.50
N ILE A 123 -4.57 3.41 8.59
CA ILE A 123 -5.42 3.65 7.42
C ILE A 123 -5.01 4.94 6.70
N GLN A 124 -4.71 6.01 7.44
CA GLN A 124 -4.23 7.27 6.87
C GLN A 124 -2.92 7.10 6.10
N ILE A 125 -1.96 6.36 6.67
CA ILE A 125 -0.68 6.06 6.01
C ILE A 125 -0.91 5.24 4.73
N LEU A 126 -1.75 4.21 4.79
CA LEU A 126 -2.08 3.39 3.61
C LEU A 126 -2.74 4.22 2.50
N SER A 127 -3.68 5.09 2.85
CA SER A 127 -4.33 6.00 1.92
C SER A 127 -3.32 6.94 1.26
N HIS A 128 -2.36 7.46 2.02
CA HIS A 128 -1.31 8.32 1.49
C HIS A 128 -0.41 7.56 0.50
N ILE A 129 0.03 6.34 0.84
CA ILE A 129 0.85 5.49 -0.03
C ILE A 129 0.11 5.17 -1.34
N LEU A 130 -1.18 4.81 -1.27
CA LEU A 130 -1.99 4.53 -2.46
C LEU A 130 -2.13 5.77 -3.34
N THR A 131 -2.28 6.95 -2.75
CA THR A 131 -2.34 8.22 -3.49
C THR A 131 -1.03 8.48 -4.23
N LEU A 132 0.11 8.31 -3.56
CA LEU A 132 1.43 8.44 -4.19
C LEU A 132 1.63 7.44 -5.32
N TYR A 133 1.26 6.18 -5.10
CA TYR A 133 1.34 5.14 -6.13
C TYR A 133 0.51 5.51 -7.36
N ASN A 134 -0.73 5.97 -7.16
CA ASN A 134 -1.60 6.40 -8.25
C ASN A 134 -1.01 7.60 -9.03
N GLN A 135 -0.39 8.55 -8.33
CA GLN A 135 0.33 9.67 -8.96
C GLN A 135 1.50 9.18 -9.82
N HIS A 136 2.29 8.23 -9.31
CA HIS A 136 3.40 7.64 -10.09
C HIS A 136 2.91 6.95 -11.37
N VAL A 137 1.85 6.13 -11.28
CA VAL A 137 1.27 5.45 -12.44
C VAL A 137 0.74 6.47 -13.46
N SER A 138 0.07 7.52 -12.99
CA SER A 138 -0.45 8.59 -13.84
C SER A 138 0.67 9.33 -14.57
N ASN A 139 1.73 9.72 -13.87
CA ASN A 139 2.89 10.42 -14.44
C ASN A 139 3.63 9.54 -15.46
N TYR A 140 3.73 8.24 -15.20
CA TYR A 140 4.30 7.29 -16.15
C TYR A 140 3.46 7.22 -17.44
N GLY A 141 2.14 7.14 -17.32
CA GLY A 141 1.22 7.17 -18.46
C GLY A 141 1.38 8.44 -19.30
N GLN A 142 1.48 9.60 -18.67
CA GLN A 142 1.71 10.88 -19.37
C GLN A 142 3.03 10.88 -20.13
N THR A 143 4.12 10.38 -19.52
CA THR A 143 5.42 10.24 -20.18
C THR A 143 5.33 9.34 -21.41
N LEU A 144 4.64 8.20 -21.29
CA LEU A 144 4.45 7.27 -22.40
C LEU A 144 3.68 7.93 -23.57
N THR A 145 2.59 8.64 -23.27
CA THR A 145 1.83 9.38 -24.27
C THR A 145 2.69 10.47 -24.94
N ALA A 146 3.52 11.18 -24.18
CA ALA A 146 4.42 12.18 -24.74
C ALA A 146 5.44 11.57 -25.73
N CYS A 147 6.04 10.43 -25.37
CA CYS A 147 6.93 9.71 -26.28
C CYS A 147 6.22 9.24 -27.56
N GLN A 148 5.01 8.70 -27.44
CA GLN A 148 4.20 8.29 -28.60
C GLN A 148 3.91 9.48 -29.52
N ASN A 149 3.52 10.63 -28.96
CA ASN A 149 3.28 11.84 -29.75
C ASN A 149 4.53 12.32 -30.49
N GLN A 150 5.73 12.19 -29.91
CA GLN A 150 6.99 12.54 -30.59
C GLN A 150 7.26 11.62 -31.78
N ILE A 151 7.01 10.31 -31.63
CA ILE A 151 7.13 9.35 -32.73
C ILE A 151 6.13 9.68 -33.84
N ASP A 152 4.86 9.93 -33.50
CA ASP A 152 3.83 10.31 -34.47
C ASP A 152 4.17 11.59 -35.22
N GLN A 153 4.77 12.57 -34.54
CA GLN A 153 5.24 13.81 -35.17
C GLN A 153 6.40 13.53 -36.14
N ALA A 154 7.37 12.70 -35.74
CA ALA A 154 8.49 12.32 -36.61
C ALA A 154 7.99 11.61 -37.87
N ILE A 155 7.04 10.68 -37.75
CA ILE A 155 6.41 9.99 -38.89
C ILE A 155 5.71 10.98 -39.80
N LYS A 156 4.94 11.94 -39.25
CA LYS A 156 4.25 12.97 -40.03
C LYS A 156 5.20 13.95 -40.72
N SER A 157 6.43 14.09 -40.22
CA SER A 157 7.45 14.97 -40.79
C SER A 157 8.27 14.33 -41.92
N ILE A 158 8.04 13.05 -42.22
CA ILE A 158 8.69 12.36 -43.35
C ILE A 158 8.22 13.04 -44.64
N ASP A 159 9.19 13.54 -45.41
CA ASP A 159 8.97 14.20 -46.69
C ASP A 159 9.90 13.56 -47.72
N VAL A 160 9.32 12.63 -48.49
CA VAL A 160 10.07 11.82 -49.46
C VAL A 160 10.75 12.70 -50.51
N GLU A 161 10.13 13.79 -50.94
CA GLU A 161 10.69 14.64 -51.99
C GLU A 161 11.89 15.43 -51.45
N LYS A 162 11.76 15.95 -50.23
CA LYS A 162 12.87 16.60 -49.55
C LYS A 162 14.03 15.64 -49.29
N ASP A 163 13.74 14.41 -48.87
CA ASP A 163 14.77 13.38 -48.64
C ASP A 163 15.51 13.02 -49.93
N ILE A 164 14.79 12.87 -51.06
CA ILE A 164 15.39 12.65 -52.39
C ILE A 164 16.26 13.85 -52.80
N GLN A 165 15.78 15.07 -52.60
CA GLN A 165 16.52 16.28 -52.93
C GLN A 165 17.82 16.40 -52.11
N THR A 166 17.76 16.16 -50.79
CA THR A 166 18.95 16.14 -49.92
C THR A 166 19.94 15.06 -50.35
N PHE A 167 19.45 13.85 -50.69
CA PHE A 167 20.30 12.79 -51.22
C PHE A 167 21.00 13.21 -52.52
N MET A 168 20.26 13.82 -53.46
CA MET A 168 20.83 14.34 -54.70
C MET A 168 21.87 15.44 -54.44
N GLU A 169 21.63 16.36 -53.53
CA GLU A 169 22.60 17.41 -53.16
C GLU A 169 23.90 16.83 -52.58
N GLU A 170 23.80 15.83 -51.70
CA GLU A 170 24.97 15.15 -51.14
C GLU A 170 25.74 14.31 -52.17
N THR A 171 25.04 13.68 -53.12
CA THR A 171 25.68 12.88 -54.19
C THR A 171 26.14 13.69 -55.39
N THR A 172 25.55 14.86 -55.66
CA THR A 172 25.96 15.72 -56.78
C THR A 172 27.35 16.33 -56.59
N ILE A 173 27.83 16.43 -55.35
CA ILE A 173 29.24 16.75 -55.02
C ILE A 173 30.21 15.74 -55.69
N PHE A 174 29.79 14.48 -55.88
CA PHE A 174 30.56 13.47 -56.63
C PHE A 174 30.37 13.54 -58.16
N THR A 175 29.42 14.31 -58.67
CA THR A 175 29.12 14.41 -60.11
C THR A 175 29.69 15.66 -60.78
N GLN A 176 30.02 16.71 -60.03
CA GLN A 176 30.68 17.90 -60.58
C GLN A 176 32.05 17.56 -61.20
N ASP A 177 32.72 16.52 -60.67
CA ASP A 177 34.00 15.99 -61.16
C ASP A 177 33.85 14.99 -62.32
N ASN A 178 32.61 14.57 -62.64
CA ASN A 178 32.29 13.65 -63.74
C ASN A 178 31.80 14.38 -65.00
N LYS A 179 32.11 15.67 -65.17
CA LYS A 179 32.32 16.18 -66.53
C LYS A 179 33.67 15.63 -67.00
N SER A 180 33.70 14.34 -67.32
CA SER A 180 34.70 13.81 -68.24
C SER A 180 34.47 14.56 -69.55
N GLU A 181 35.18 15.68 -69.73
CA GLU A 181 35.33 16.32 -71.03
C GLU A 181 35.92 15.22 -71.91
N PHE A 182 35.06 14.61 -72.74
CA PHE A 182 35.48 13.59 -73.67
C PHE A 182 36.49 14.28 -74.60
N LEU A 183 37.77 14.09 -74.32
CA LEU A 183 38.91 14.43 -75.19
C LEU A 183 38.87 13.50 -76.40
N LEU A 184 37.78 13.56 -77.19
CA LEU A 184 37.68 12.81 -78.42
C LEU A 184 38.31 13.64 -79.55
N LEU A 185 39.63 13.45 -79.65
CA LEU A 185 40.49 13.67 -80.82
C LEU A 185 40.81 15.13 -81.17
N ASP A 186 42.07 15.50 -80.94
CA ASP A 186 42.72 16.65 -81.57
C ASP A 186 43.13 16.28 -83.00
N TYR A 187 42.33 16.68 -83.99
CA TYR A 187 42.65 16.46 -85.41
C TYR A 187 43.51 17.60 -85.94
N TYR A 188 44.76 17.29 -86.30
CA TYR A 188 45.60 18.21 -87.06
C TYR A 188 45.06 18.39 -88.49
N GLU A 189 44.75 19.62 -88.88
CA GLU A 189 44.50 19.98 -90.27
C GLU A 189 45.72 20.73 -90.83
N GLU A 190 46.24 20.26 -91.97
CA GLU A 190 47.32 20.94 -92.67
C GLU A 190 46.86 22.36 -93.09
N ASP A 191 47.53 23.40 -92.57
CA ASP A 191 47.27 24.78 -92.98
C ASP A 191 48.00 25.11 -94.28
N THR A 192 47.38 24.75 -95.40
CA THR A 192 47.95 24.88 -96.75
C THR A 192 47.18 25.93 -97.59
N PRO A 193 47.85 26.73 -98.45
CA PRO A 193 47.21 27.79 -99.23
C PRO A 193 46.09 27.31 -100.19
N LEU A 194 45.19 28.23 -100.54
CA LEU A 194 43.90 28.07 -101.26
C LEU A 194 43.88 27.15 -102.50
N LEU A 195 45.01 26.86 -103.14
CA LEU A 195 45.11 25.97 -104.31
C LEU A 195 44.79 24.49 -104.01
N TRP A 196 44.72 24.09 -102.74
CA TRP A 196 44.51 22.70 -102.33
C TRP A 196 43.20 22.48 -101.54
N TRP A 197 42.23 23.38 -101.69
CA TRP A 197 40.96 23.38 -100.96
C TRP A 197 40.17 22.06 -101.09
N ASN A 198 40.06 21.50 -102.30
CA ASN A 198 39.37 20.22 -102.50
C ASN A 198 40.02 19.06 -101.74
N ARG A 199 41.34 19.10 -101.57
CA ARG A 199 42.10 18.10 -100.80
C ARG A 199 41.80 18.22 -99.30
N ARG A 200 41.73 19.46 -98.79
CA ARG A 200 41.35 19.76 -97.40
C ARG A 200 39.92 19.33 -97.09
N ILE A 201 38.96 19.61 -97.98
CA ILE A 201 37.57 19.15 -97.82
C ILE A 201 37.50 17.61 -97.73
N ASN A 202 38.22 16.90 -98.60
CA ASN A 202 38.22 15.44 -98.58
C ASN A 202 38.81 14.89 -97.26
N SER A 203 39.93 15.44 -96.80
CA SER A 203 40.55 15.09 -95.51
C SER A 203 39.58 15.28 -94.33
N ILE A 204 38.90 16.43 -94.28
CA ILE A 204 37.92 16.73 -93.21
C ILE A 204 36.73 15.76 -93.27
N ASN A 205 36.19 15.49 -94.46
CA ASN A 205 35.06 14.57 -94.62
C ASN A 205 35.40 13.13 -94.20
N GLU A 206 36.61 12.65 -94.49
CA GLU A 206 37.09 11.34 -94.03
C GLU A 206 37.17 11.28 -92.51
N LYS A 207 37.70 12.33 -91.87
CA LYS A 207 37.78 12.44 -90.40
C LYS A 207 36.39 12.53 -89.76
N LEU A 208 35.47 13.30 -90.33
CA LEU A 208 34.08 13.40 -89.90
C LEU A 208 33.35 12.06 -89.99
N THR A 209 33.55 11.33 -91.10
CA THR A 209 32.96 10.01 -91.29
C THR A 209 33.45 9.05 -90.21
N ARG A 210 34.75 9.06 -89.92
CA ARG A 210 35.35 8.26 -88.85
C ARG A 210 34.81 8.63 -87.47
N CYS A 211 34.70 9.92 -87.17
CA CYS A 211 34.17 10.40 -85.90
C CYS A 211 32.71 9.96 -85.72
N SER A 212 31.88 10.11 -86.76
CA SER A 212 30.47 9.68 -86.75
C SER A 212 30.32 8.17 -86.52
N MET A 213 31.11 7.34 -87.21
CA MET A 213 31.12 5.88 -86.98
C MET A 213 31.55 5.51 -85.56
N THR A 214 32.49 6.26 -84.98
CA THR A 214 32.98 6.02 -83.61
C THR A 214 31.91 6.38 -82.57
N LEU A 215 31.19 7.49 -82.78
CA LEU A 215 30.06 7.89 -81.95
C LEU A 215 28.91 6.87 -82.03
N GLU A 216 28.52 6.44 -83.23
CA GLU A 216 27.50 5.39 -83.41
C GLU A 216 27.90 4.05 -82.76
N SER A 217 29.19 3.72 -82.73
CA SER A 217 29.70 2.54 -82.03
C SER A 217 29.64 2.68 -80.51
N ASN A 218 29.85 3.88 -79.98
CA ASN A 218 29.81 4.17 -78.54
C ASN A 218 28.38 4.35 -78.01
N GLU A 219 27.42 4.74 -78.85
CA GLU A 219 25.99 4.83 -78.51
C GLU A 219 25.26 3.48 -78.51
N ARG A 220 25.86 2.42 -79.05
CA ARG A 220 25.31 1.07 -78.85
C ARG A 220 25.51 0.69 -77.38
N PRO A 221 24.44 0.39 -76.63
CA PRO A 221 24.56 0.04 -75.23
C PRO A 221 25.45 -1.20 -75.11
N ARG A 222 26.51 -1.11 -74.31
CA ARG A 222 27.17 -2.30 -73.79
C ARG A 222 26.08 -3.09 -73.04
N ARG A 223 25.64 -4.20 -73.64
CA ARG A 223 24.75 -5.16 -72.97
C ARG A 223 25.40 -5.69 -71.70
#